data_AF-A0A3M3ZI72-F1
#
_entry.id   AF-A0A3M3ZI72-F1
#
_cell.length_a   1.000
_cell.length_b   1.000
_cell.length_c   1.000
_cell.angle_alpha   90.00
_cell.angle_beta   90.00
_cell.angle_gamma   90.00
#
_symmetry.space_group_name_H-M   'P 1'
#
loop_
_entity.id
_entity.type
_entity.pdbx_description
1 polymer ?
#
loop_
_entity_poly.entity_id
_entity_poly.type
_entity_poly.pdbx_seq_one_letter_code
_entity_poly.pdbx_strand_id
1 'polypeptide(L)'
;MGDEMIARRIDTKPAPSLTHFKVLAGEHTMEVGIVAKGYQKSQRRCVATLAYGGFQPNETYTLIESRSGMDVKVTLFDNKGVALAETDNVPCL
;
A
#
# COMPACT_ATOMS: atom_id res chain seq x y z
N MET A 1 2.70 18.22 -5.50
CA MET A 1 2.19 17.89 -4.15
C MET A 1 1.54 16.53 -4.26
N GLY A 2 2.20 15.48 -3.78
CA GLY A 2 1.70 14.11 -3.81
C GLY A 2 0.93 13.76 -2.54
N ASP A 3 0.17 12.67 -2.61
CA ASP A 3 -0.35 12.00 -1.42
C ASP A 3 0.80 11.43 -0.60
N GLU A 4 0.49 11.06 0.63
CA GLU A 4 1.42 10.33 1.49
C GLU A 4 0.89 8.93 1.73
N MET A 5 1.64 7.92 1.28
CA MET A 5 1.38 6.52 1.60
C MET A 5 2.21 6.13 2.83
N ILE A 6 1.54 5.54 3.81
CA ILE A 6 2.08 5.23 5.13
C ILE A 6 1.75 3.77 5.43
N ALA A 7 2.74 2.88 5.43
CA ALA A 7 2.53 1.49 5.84
C ALA A 7 2.07 1.43 7.32
N ARG A 8 0.97 0.72 7.62
CA ARG A 8 0.41 0.64 8.98
C ARG A 8 0.67 -0.71 9.64
N ARG A 9 0.38 -1.82 8.95
CA ARG A 9 0.47 -3.17 9.52
C ARG A 9 0.90 -4.22 8.52
N ILE A 10 1.54 -5.27 9.01
CA ILE A 10 1.86 -6.52 8.31
C ILE A 10 1.37 -7.65 9.21
N ASP A 11 0.52 -8.53 8.70
CA ASP A 11 -0.11 -9.63 9.45
C ASP A 11 -0.63 -9.18 10.82
N THR A 12 -1.39 -8.09 10.83
CA THR A 12 -1.96 -7.43 12.03
C THR A 12 -0.95 -6.75 12.97
N LYS A 13 0.36 -6.95 12.78
CA LYS A 13 1.42 -6.30 13.58
C LYS A 13 1.78 -4.92 13.01
N PRO A 14 2.05 -3.90 13.84
CA PRO A 14 2.50 -2.60 13.35
C PRO A 14 3.74 -2.71 12.46
N ALA A 15 3.72 -2.03 11.31
CA ALA A 15 4.88 -1.98 10.44
C ALA A 15 6.01 -1.18 11.14
N PRO A 16 7.26 -1.70 11.15
CA PRO A 16 8.37 -1.05 11.87
C PRO A 16 8.83 0.26 11.23
N SER A 17 8.54 0.47 9.95
CA SER A 17 8.76 1.72 9.24
C SER A 17 7.67 1.93 8.20
N LEU A 18 7.31 3.20 8.04
CA LEU A 18 6.19 3.66 7.21
C LEU A 18 6.55 3.68 5.71
N THR A 19 7.84 3.67 5.38
CA THR A 19 8.36 3.80 4.00
C THR A 19 9.11 2.56 3.50
N HIS A 20 9.66 1.74 4.40
CA HIS A 20 10.40 0.53 4.07
C HIS A 20 10.16 -0.53 5.13
N PHE A 21 9.81 -1.75 4.74
CA PHE A 21 9.62 -2.84 5.68
C PHE A 21 10.18 -4.15 5.15
N LYS A 22 10.52 -5.05 6.06
CA LYS A 22 10.94 -6.42 5.74
C LYS A 22 9.77 -7.35 6.00
N VAL A 23 9.52 -8.24 5.06
CA VAL A 23 8.50 -9.29 5.15
C VAL A 23 9.18 -10.65 5.01
N LEU A 24 8.62 -11.67 5.64
CA LEU A 24 9.15 -13.03 5.51
C LEU A 24 8.72 -13.62 4.15
N ALA A 25 9.29 -14.75 3.78
CA ALA A 25 8.80 -15.47 2.61
C ALA A 25 7.42 -16.07 2.89
N GLY A 26 6.55 -16.06 1.88
CA GLY A 26 5.21 -16.64 1.96
C GLY A 26 4.08 -15.62 1.92
N GLU A 27 2.95 -16.01 2.50
CA GLU A 27 1.70 -15.25 2.45
C GLU A 27 1.59 -14.22 3.55
N HIS A 28 1.31 -12.99 3.16
CA HIS A 28 1.19 -11.86 4.06
C HIS A 28 0.06 -10.93 3.66
N THR A 29 -0.52 -10.28 4.67
CA THR A 29 -1.49 -9.19 4.47
C THR A 29 -0.89 -7.88 4.96
N MET A 30 -0.96 -6.85 4.12
CA MET A 30 -0.43 -5.51 4.41
C MET A 30 -1.57 -4.50 4.49
N GLU A 31 -1.60 -3.75 5.59
CA GLU A 31 -2.49 -2.61 5.77
C GLU A 31 -1.70 -1.32 5.51
N VAL A 32 -2.19 -0.50 4.58
CA VAL A 32 -1.56 0.74 4.17
C VAL A 32 -2.53 1.90 4.42
N GLY A 33 -2.09 2.87 5.20
CA GLY A 33 -2.79 4.14 5.38
C GLY A 33 -2.39 5.11 4.29
N ILE A 34 -3.35 5.79 3.69
CA ILE A 34 -3.10 6.75 2.62
C ILE A 34 -3.71 8.08 3.06
N VAL A 35 -2.90 9.13 3.03
CA VAL A 35 -3.33 10.51 3.29
C VAL A 35 -3.44 11.21 1.95
N ALA A 36 -4.67 11.25 1.44
CA ALA A 36 -4.98 11.92 0.18
C ALA A 36 -5.19 13.41 0.40
N LYS A 37 -4.44 14.24 -0.33
CA LYS A 37 -4.64 15.70 -0.31
C LYS A 37 -5.74 16.06 -1.32
N GLY A 38 -6.91 16.43 -0.81
CA GLY A 38 -8.04 16.87 -1.62
C GLY A 38 -8.01 18.36 -2.00
N TYR A 39 -9.03 18.79 -2.74
CA TYR A 39 -9.27 20.18 -3.08
C TYR A 39 -9.41 21.03 -1.80
N GLN A 40 -8.89 22.27 -1.80
CA GLN A 40 -8.88 23.19 -0.66
C GLN A 40 -8.18 22.70 0.63
N LYS A 41 -7.07 21.95 0.51
CA LYS A 41 -6.28 21.46 1.66
C LYS A 41 -7.04 20.49 2.58
N SER A 42 -8.16 19.92 2.13
CA SER A 42 -8.79 18.81 2.85
C SER A 42 -7.84 17.60 2.85
N GLN A 43 -7.67 16.97 4.01
CA GLN A 43 -6.96 15.71 4.13
C GLN A 43 -7.99 14.61 4.29
N ARG A 44 -7.99 13.64 3.36
CA ARG A 44 -8.80 12.44 3.46
C ARG A 44 -7.92 11.27 3.84
N ARG A 45 -8.43 10.35 4.63
CA ARG A 45 -7.68 9.18 5.08
C ARG A 45 -8.38 7.93 4.60
N CYS A 46 -7.62 7.07 3.94
CA CYS A 46 -8.07 5.77 3.49
C CYS A 46 -7.16 4.69 4.06
N VAL A 47 -7.70 3.49 4.17
CA VAL A 47 -6.97 2.30 4.61
C VAL A 47 -7.19 1.22 3.58
N ALA A 48 -6.11 0.82 2.92
CA ALA A 48 -6.10 -0.23 1.93
C ALA A 48 -5.51 -1.50 2.55
N THR A 49 -6.11 -2.65 2.26
CA THR A 49 -5.60 -3.96 2.67
C THR A 49 -5.23 -4.74 1.42
N LEU A 50 -3.97 -5.14 1.33
CA LEU A 50 -3.43 -5.93 0.22
C LEU A 50 -2.98 -7.29 0.74
N ALA A 51 -3.47 -8.37 0.12
CA ALA A 51 -2.98 -9.73 0.38
C ALA A 51 -2.07 -10.19 -0.77
N TYR A 52 -0.93 -10.79 -0.44
CA TYR A 52 -0.04 -11.40 -1.42
C TYR A 52 0.66 -12.64 -0.86
N GLY A 53 0.58 -13.74 -1.61
CA GLY A 53 1.06 -15.07 -1.22
C GLY A 53 2.53 -15.37 -1.56
N GLY A 54 3.15 -14.53 -2.40
CA GLY A 54 4.34 -14.90 -3.16
C GLY A 54 5.61 -14.13 -2.78
N PHE A 55 5.73 -13.66 -1.53
CA PHE A 55 6.94 -12.98 -1.09
C PHE A 55 8.13 -13.96 -1.07
N GLN A 56 9.24 -13.54 -1.65
CA GLN A 56 10.47 -14.34 -1.78
C GLN A 56 11.59 -13.73 -0.94
N PRO A 57 12.51 -14.55 -0.40
CA PRO A 57 13.66 -14.06 0.34
C PRO A 57 14.59 -13.25 -0.57
N ASN A 58 15.16 -12.17 -0.02
CA ASN A 58 16.11 -11.27 -0.71
C ASN A 58 15.56 -10.53 -1.94
N GLU A 59 14.24 -10.53 -2.16
CA GLU A 59 13.60 -9.74 -3.20
C GLU A 59 13.15 -8.36 -2.68
N THR A 60 12.97 -7.42 -3.61
CA THR A 60 12.44 -6.08 -3.33
C THR A 60 11.12 -5.89 -4.04
N TYR A 61 10.18 -5.26 -3.33
CA TYR A 61 8.84 -4.99 -3.83
C TYR A 61 8.49 -3.52 -3.59
N THR A 62 7.68 -2.97 -4.48
CA THR A 62 7.26 -1.57 -4.43
C THR A 62 5.75 -1.49 -4.38
N LEU A 63 5.21 -0.74 -3.42
CA LEU A 63 3.80 -0.36 -3.41
C LEU A 63 3.66 0.98 -4.12
N ILE A 64 2.70 1.08 -5.03
CA ILE A 64 2.38 2.31 -5.75
C ILE A 64 0.89 2.58 -5.61
N GLU A 65 0.53 3.79 -5.17
CA GLU A 65 -0.85 4.26 -5.22
C GLU A 65 -1.22 4.80 -6.59
N SER A 66 -2.45 4.54 -6.99
CA SER A 66 -3.11 5.18 -8.12
C SER A 66 -4.50 5.65 -7.70
N ARG A 67 -5.01 6.66 -8.40
CA ARG A 67 -6.33 7.24 -8.11
C ARG A 67 -7.31 6.98 -9.24
N SER A 68 -8.54 6.67 -8.84
CA SER A 68 -9.71 6.59 -9.73
C SER A 68 -10.83 7.42 -9.12
N GLY A 69 -10.99 8.66 -9.57
CA GLY A 69 -11.94 9.60 -8.97
C GLY A 69 -11.58 9.94 -7.51
N MET A 70 -12.47 9.58 -6.58
CA MET A 70 -12.26 9.77 -5.14
C MET A 70 -11.63 8.55 -4.45
N ASP A 71 -11.50 7.44 -5.18
CA ASP A 71 -11.01 6.19 -4.64
C ASP A 71 -9.51 6.05 -4.94
N VAL A 72 -8.83 5.33 -4.06
CA VAL A 72 -7.42 4.99 -4.20
C VAL A 72 -7.28 3.49 -4.38
N LYS A 73 -6.34 3.10 -5.22
CA LYS A 73 -5.95 1.72 -5.45
C LYS A 73 -4.46 1.58 -5.19
N VAL A 74 -4.06 0.53 -4.48
CA VAL A 74 -2.65 0.23 -4.21
C VAL A 74 -2.27 -1.02 -4.98
N THR A 75 -1.16 -0.95 -5.71
CA THR A 75 -0.62 -2.07 -6.48
C THR A 75 0.78 -2.40 -5.99
N LEU A 76 1.04 -3.70 -5.82
CA LEU A 76 2.35 -4.25 -5.50
C LEU A 76 3.07 -4.64 -6.79
N PHE A 77 4.30 -4.17 -6.91
CA PHE A 77 5.20 -4.48 -8.01
C PHE A 77 6.42 -5.24 -7.52
N ASP A 78 6.91 -6.17 -8.33
CA ASP A 78 8.25 -6.74 -8.14
C ASP A 78 9.36 -5.76 -8.57
N ASN A 79 10.62 -6.16 -8.37
CA ASN A 79 11.79 -5.40 -8.79
C ASN A 79 11.96 -5.24 -10.31
N LYS A 80 11.17 -5.95 -11.12
CA LYS A 80 11.13 -5.86 -12.58
C LYS A 80 9.99 -4.96 -13.07
N GLY A 81 9.15 -4.47 -12.17
CA GLY A 81 7.99 -3.64 -12.50
C GLY A 81 6.76 -4.44 -12.93
N VAL A 82 6.69 -5.73 -12.62
CA VAL A 82 5.51 -6.57 -12.84
C VAL A 82 4.52 -6.37 -11.69
N ALA A 83 3.26 -6.07 -12.01
CA ALA A 83 2.20 -6.01 -11.00
C ALA A 83 1.86 -7.42 -10.50
N LEU A 84 1.98 -7.64 -9.20
CA LEU A 84 1.79 -8.93 -8.54
C LEU A 84 0.45 -9.05 -7.81
N ALA A 85 -0.01 -7.96 -7.23
CA ALA A 85 -1.27 -7.88 -6.49
C ALA A 85 -1.77 -6.44 -6.48
N GLU A 86 -3.08 -6.27 -6.31
CA GLU A 86 -3.71 -4.97 -6.19
C GLU A 86 -4.89 -5.02 -5.24
N THR A 87 -5.21 -3.88 -4.64
CA THR A 87 -6.42 -3.72 -3.83
C THR A 87 -7.63 -3.44 -4.72
N ASP A 88 -8.82 -3.62 -4.16
CA ASP A 88 -10.02 -2.99 -4.70
C ASP A 88 -9.91 -1.46 -4.67
N ASN A 89 -10.88 -0.77 -5.27
CA ASN A 89 -11.02 0.68 -5.12
C ASN A 89 -11.40 1.01 -3.68
N VAL A 90 -10.49 1.68 -2.97
CA VAL A 90 -10.66 2.04 -1.56
C VAL A 90 -11.16 3.48 -1.44
N PRO A 91 -12.33 3.70 -0.82
CA PRO A 91 -12.85 5.05 -0.63
C PRO A 91 -12.04 5.80 0.42
N CYS A 92 -11.63 7.03 0.09
CA CYS A 92 -10.98 7.94 1.03
C CYS A 92 -12.02 8.89 1.63
N LEU A 93 -12.29 8.71 2.92
CA LEU A 93 -13.25 9.50 3.70
C LEU A 93 -12.56 10.66 4.44
#